data_AF-A0A0A9I2Z4-F1
#
_entry.id   AF-A0A0A9I2Z4-F1
#
_cell.length_a   1.000
_cell.length_b   1.000
_cell.length_c   1.000
_cell.angle_alpha   90.00
_cell.angle_beta   90.00
_cell.angle_gamma   90.00
#
_symmetry.space_group_name_H-M   'P 1'
#
loop_
_entity.id
_entity.type
_entity.pdbx_description
1 polymer ?
#
loop_
_entity_poly.entity_id
_entity_poly.type
_entity_poly.pdbx_seq_one_letter_code
_entity_poly.pdbx_strand_id
1 'polypeptide(L)'
;MASNLIKAGYDVTVWNRTKSKYDPLLSLGAKYEPSPAEVASSCDVTFAMLADPESAVEVACGTNGAAEWLAPGKGYVDVSTVYGPTSKLIGERITSTGASFLEAPVSGSKKPAEDGLLIFLTSGDKSLYKRVAPLLDVMEKSRFYLGDVGNGAAMKLVVNMVMGR
;
A
#
# COMPACT_ATOMS: atom_id res chain seq x y z
N MET A 1 4.45 -6.66 -7.29
CA MET A 1 4.54 -6.18 -5.89
C MET A 1 4.47 -7.34 -4.91
N ALA A 2 3.30 -7.89 -4.56
CA ALA A 2 3.21 -8.99 -3.58
C ALA A 2 4.11 -10.20 -3.90
N SER A 3 4.17 -10.62 -5.17
CA SER A 3 5.10 -11.67 -5.63
C SER A 3 6.57 -11.40 -5.34
N ASN A 4 7.00 -10.14 -5.34
CA ASN A 4 8.40 -9.77 -5.09
C ASN A 4 8.73 -9.86 -3.61
N LEU A 5 7.78 -9.46 -2.74
CA LEU A 5 7.89 -9.68 -1.30
C LEU A 5 8.01 -11.17 -0.97
N ILE A 6 7.17 -12.01 -1.57
CA ILE A 6 7.21 -13.47 -1.38
C ILE A 6 8.56 -14.04 -1.84
N LYS A 7 9.02 -13.68 -3.05
CA LYS A 7 10.31 -14.15 -3.59
C LYS A 7 11.51 -13.69 -2.78
N ALA A 8 11.40 -12.56 -2.08
CA ALA A 8 12.42 -12.06 -1.16
C ALA A 8 12.40 -12.75 0.21
N GLY A 9 11.47 -13.69 0.44
CA GLY A 9 11.39 -14.49 1.66
C GLY A 9 10.53 -13.88 2.77
N TYR A 10 9.74 -12.85 2.48
CA TYR A 10 8.80 -12.29 3.46
C TYR A 10 7.55 -13.18 3.59
N ASP A 11 7.01 -13.26 4.81
CA ASP A 11 5.71 -13.87 5.08
C ASP A 11 4.61 -12.90 4.63
N VAL A 12 3.84 -13.31 3.61
CA VAL A 12 2.86 -12.44 2.96
C VAL A 12 1.47 -13.03 3.07
N THR A 13 0.58 -12.28 3.70
CA THR A 13 -0.86 -12.54 3.69
C THR A 13 -1.52 -11.64 2.65
N VAL A 14 -2.42 -12.20 1.83
CA VAL A 14 -3.10 -11.49 0.75
C VAL A 14 -4.61 -11.52 0.91
N TRP A 15 -5.23 -10.45 0.44
CA TRP A 15 -6.65 -10.38 0.16
C TRP A 15 -6.85 -9.71 -1.18
N ASN A 16 -7.86 -10.15 -1.92
CA ASN A 16 -8.38 -9.43 -3.07
C ASN A 16 -9.86 -9.78 -3.25
N ARG A 17 -10.68 -8.81 -3.67
CA ARG A 17 -12.12 -8.99 -3.94
C ARG A 17 -12.40 -10.14 -4.92
N THR A 18 -11.52 -10.34 -5.90
CA THR A 18 -11.63 -11.41 -6.91
C THR A 18 -10.62 -12.52 -6.64
N LYS A 19 -11.13 -13.74 -6.39
CA LYS A 19 -10.34 -14.92 -6.05
C LYS A 19 -9.21 -15.25 -7.04
N SER A 20 -9.53 -15.27 -8.32
CA SER A 20 -8.57 -15.62 -9.38
C SER A 20 -7.34 -14.70 -9.47
N LYS A 21 -7.34 -13.55 -8.78
CA LYS A 21 -6.20 -12.63 -8.72
C LYS A 21 -5.21 -12.95 -7.61
N TYR A 22 -5.64 -13.64 -6.54
CA TYR A 22 -4.74 -14.05 -5.46
C TYR A 22 -4.31 -15.52 -5.56
N ASP A 23 -5.05 -16.39 -6.28
CA ASP A 23 -4.70 -17.81 -6.41
C ASP A 23 -3.22 -18.05 -6.84
N PRO A 24 -2.65 -17.31 -7.82
CA PRO A 24 -1.25 -17.48 -8.18
C PRO A 24 -0.26 -17.14 -7.06
N LEU A 25 -0.65 -16.27 -6.12
CA LEU A 25 0.18 -15.89 -4.98
C LEU A 25 0.18 -16.98 -3.90
N LEU A 26 -0.93 -17.70 -3.74
CA LEU A 26 -1.01 -18.86 -2.84
C LEU A 26 -0.05 -19.96 -3.29
N SER A 27 0.03 -20.20 -4.60
CA SER A 27 1.01 -21.13 -5.18
C SER A 27 2.47 -20.70 -4.98
N LEU A 28 2.72 -19.42 -4.69
CA LEU A 28 4.03 -18.89 -4.34
C LEU A 28 4.31 -18.93 -2.83
N GLY A 29 3.34 -19.32 -2.00
CA GLY A 29 3.48 -19.41 -0.55
C GLY A 29 2.79 -18.30 0.23
N ALA A 30 1.97 -17.45 -0.39
CA ALA A 30 1.17 -16.48 0.34
C ALA A 30 0.07 -17.16 1.17
N LYS A 31 -0.26 -16.55 2.31
CA LYS A 31 -1.46 -16.86 3.11
C LYS A 31 -2.64 -16.05 2.61
N TYR A 32 -3.86 -16.50 2.91
CA TYR A 32 -5.10 -15.80 2.55
C TYR A 32 -5.92 -15.48 3.78
N GLU A 33 -6.49 -14.29 3.82
CA GLU A 33 -7.51 -13.90 4.79
C GLU A 33 -8.76 -13.38 4.07
N PRO A 34 -9.97 -13.52 4.66
CA PRO A 34 -11.22 -13.26 3.98
C PRO A 34 -11.57 -11.77 3.84
N SER A 35 -10.91 -10.88 4.58
CA SER A 35 -11.17 -9.43 4.56
C SER A 35 -9.90 -8.58 4.75
N PRO A 36 -9.92 -7.29 4.34
CA PRO A 36 -8.86 -6.35 4.66
C PRO A 36 -8.59 -6.21 6.17
N ALA A 37 -9.64 -6.29 7.00
CA ALA A 37 -9.53 -6.26 8.44
C ALA A 37 -8.70 -7.46 8.97
N GLU A 38 -8.98 -8.68 8.51
CA GLU A 38 -8.24 -9.89 8.94
C GLU A 38 -6.77 -9.89 8.46
N VAL A 39 -6.50 -9.34 7.27
CA VAL A 39 -5.12 -9.07 6.82
C VAL A 39 -4.43 -8.10 7.78
N ALA A 40 -5.08 -7.00 8.14
CA ALA A 40 -4.51 -6.02 9.06
C ALA A 40 -4.29 -6.58 10.47
N SER A 41 -5.16 -7.46 10.94
CA SER A 41 -5.03 -8.17 12.22
C SER A 41 -3.78 -9.06 12.25
N SER A 42 -3.54 -9.82 11.17
CA SER A 42 -2.45 -10.79 11.07
C SER A 42 -1.08 -10.21 10.67
N CYS A 43 -1.01 -8.95 10.21
CA CYS A 43 0.22 -8.35 9.68
C CYS A 43 0.72 -7.15 10.52
N ASP A 44 2.04 -6.96 10.58
CA ASP A 44 2.64 -5.74 11.16
C ASP A 44 2.54 -4.54 10.22
N VAL A 45 2.61 -4.78 8.92
CA VAL A 45 2.53 -3.77 7.86
C VAL A 45 1.65 -4.29 6.74
N THR A 46 0.64 -3.50 6.36
CA THR A 46 -0.28 -3.83 5.27
C THR A 46 -0.06 -2.87 4.10
N PHE A 47 0.21 -3.42 2.91
CA PHE A 47 0.24 -2.66 1.66
C PHE A 47 -1.10 -2.73 0.94
N ALA A 48 -1.58 -1.60 0.43
CA ALA A 48 -2.85 -1.51 -0.28
C ALA A 48 -2.65 -0.93 -1.68
N MET A 49 -2.94 -1.72 -2.72
CA MET A 49 -2.82 -1.32 -4.14
C MET A 49 -4.18 -1.47 -4.83
N LEU A 50 -4.99 -0.41 -4.81
CA LEU A 50 -6.36 -0.39 -5.31
C LEU A 50 -6.49 0.37 -6.62
N ALA A 51 -7.59 0.11 -7.33
CA ALA A 51 -7.83 0.63 -8.68
C ALA A 51 -8.15 2.13 -8.69
N ASP A 52 -8.85 2.62 -7.68
CA ASP A 52 -9.43 3.96 -7.63
C ASP A 52 -9.60 4.45 -6.18
N PRO A 53 -9.86 5.77 -5.99
CA PRO A 53 -10.10 6.36 -4.67
C PRO A 53 -11.23 5.71 -3.88
N GLU A 54 -12.31 5.30 -4.53
CA GLU A 54 -13.49 4.70 -3.88
C GLU A 54 -13.13 3.35 -3.28
N SER A 55 -12.45 2.49 -4.04
CA SER A 55 -11.94 1.20 -3.59
C SER A 55 -10.91 1.36 -2.46
N ALA A 56 -10.04 2.38 -2.53
CA ALA A 56 -9.06 2.64 -1.48
C ALA A 56 -9.74 3.02 -0.16
N VAL A 57 -10.76 3.89 -0.21
CA VAL A 57 -11.54 4.27 0.98
C VAL A 57 -12.35 3.08 1.52
N GLU A 58 -13.00 2.30 0.67
CA GLU A 58 -13.77 1.11 1.08
C GLU A 58 -12.86 0.10 1.79
N VAL A 59 -11.72 -0.24 1.21
CA VAL A 59 -10.78 -1.23 1.76
C VAL A 59 -10.10 -0.75 3.04
N ALA A 60 -9.81 0.54 3.16
CA ALA A 60 -9.18 1.09 4.36
C ALA A 60 -10.19 1.35 5.49
N CYS A 61 -11.35 1.92 5.17
CA CYS A 61 -12.24 2.57 6.13
C CYS A 61 -13.65 1.98 6.19
N GLY A 62 -14.05 1.16 5.23
CA GLY A 62 -15.37 0.55 5.16
C GLY A 62 -15.59 -0.59 6.15
N THR A 63 -16.74 -1.25 6.05
CA THR A 63 -17.07 -2.45 6.85
C THR A 63 -16.12 -3.59 6.51
N ASN A 64 -15.54 -4.23 7.52
CA ASN A 64 -14.43 -5.17 7.40
C ASN A 64 -13.19 -4.55 6.70
N GLY A 65 -13.05 -3.22 6.76
CA GLY A 65 -11.89 -2.49 6.28
C GLY A 65 -10.69 -2.63 7.20
N ALA A 66 -9.50 -2.32 6.69
CA ALA A 66 -8.24 -2.48 7.43
C ALA A 66 -8.25 -1.76 8.78
N ALA A 67 -8.89 -0.58 8.88
CA ALA A 67 -8.95 0.22 10.10
C ALA A 67 -9.68 -0.45 11.27
N GLU A 68 -10.43 -1.53 11.08
CA GLU A 68 -11.12 -2.22 12.19
C GLU A 68 -10.16 -2.96 13.13
N TRP A 69 -9.04 -3.49 12.59
CA TRP A 69 -8.06 -4.27 13.37
C TRP A 69 -6.64 -3.69 13.37
N LEU A 70 -6.46 -2.50 12.77
CA LEU A 70 -5.25 -1.73 12.97
C LEU A 70 -5.19 -1.21 14.40
N ALA A 71 -3.98 -1.15 14.94
CA ALA A 71 -3.70 -0.86 16.34
C ALA A 71 -2.29 -0.27 16.48
N PRO A 72 -1.91 0.27 17.65
CA PRO A 72 -0.55 0.75 17.89
C PRO A 72 0.52 -0.28 17.52
N GLY A 73 1.56 0.19 16.85
CA GLY A 73 2.64 -0.66 16.34
C GLY A 73 2.39 -1.22 14.94
N LYS A 74 1.16 -1.22 14.42
CA LYS A 74 0.88 -1.62 13.03
C LYS A 74 1.06 -0.45 12.06
N GLY A 75 1.29 -0.77 10.78
CA GLY A 75 1.44 0.21 9.70
C GLY A 75 0.55 -0.08 8.51
N TYR A 76 -0.01 0.96 7.91
CA TYR A 76 -0.74 0.88 6.65
C TYR A 76 -0.04 1.72 5.59
N VAL A 77 0.31 1.10 4.47
CA VAL A 77 0.98 1.73 3.34
C VAL A 77 0.07 1.69 2.13
N ASP A 78 -0.55 2.83 1.81
CA ASP A 78 -1.40 2.94 0.62
C ASP A 78 -0.55 3.32 -0.60
N VAL A 79 -0.42 2.39 -1.55
CA VAL A 79 0.33 2.57 -2.80
C VAL A 79 -0.59 2.88 -3.98
N SER A 80 -1.90 3.03 -3.72
CA SER A 80 -2.90 3.36 -4.73
C SER A 80 -2.68 4.76 -5.31
N THR A 81 -3.08 4.96 -6.57
CA THR A 81 -3.10 6.31 -7.15
C THR A 81 -4.42 6.98 -6.80
N VAL A 82 -4.38 7.93 -5.86
CA VAL A 82 -5.55 8.64 -5.36
C VAL A 82 -5.32 10.15 -5.33
N TYR A 83 -6.34 10.92 -4.97
CA TYR A 83 -6.21 12.36 -4.74
C TYR A 83 -5.67 12.65 -3.33
N GLY A 84 -5.02 13.81 -3.16
CA GLY A 84 -4.53 14.26 -1.85
C GLY A 84 -5.59 14.24 -0.73
N PRO A 85 -6.82 14.75 -0.96
CA PRO A 85 -7.89 14.66 0.04
C PRO A 85 -8.29 13.22 0.40
N THR A 86 -8.28 12.29 -0.57
CA THR A 86 -8.58 10.87 -0.31
C THR A 86 -7.53 10.26 0.62
N SER A 87 -6.24 10.47 0.32
CA SER A 87 -5.15 9.95 1.13
C SER A 87 -5.14 10.53 2.55
N LYS A 88 -5.47 11.82 2.70
CA LYS A 88 -5.64 12.46 4.01
C LYS A 88 -6.77 11.83 4.81
N LEU A 89 -7.95 11.61 4.19
CA LEU A 89 -9.08 10.94 4.83
C LEU A 89 -8.70 9.54 5.33
N ILE A 90 -8.03 8.75 4.48
CA ILE A 90 -7.56 7.42 4.86
C ILE A 90 -6.55 7.54 6.00
N GLY A 91 -5.57 8.44 5.89
CA GLY A 91 -4.54 8.64 6.92
C GLY A 91 -5.11 9.05 8.27
N GLU A 92 -6.09 9.94 8.32
CA GLU A 92 -6.80 10.33 9.53
C GLU A 92 -7.54 9.14 10.15
N ARG A 93 -8.24 8.34 9.34
CA ARG A 93 -8.93 7.15 9.83
C ARG A 93 -7.95 6.11 10.38
N ILE A 94 -6.87 5.84 9.67
CA ILE A 94 -5.85 4.86 10.10
C ILE A 94 -5.19 5.32 11.40
N THR A 95 -4.76 6.57 11.47
CA THR A 95 -4.08 7.11 12.67
C THR A 95 -5.01 7.20 13.89
N SER A 96 -6.33 7.34 13.70
CA SER A 96 -7.30 7.25 14.80
C SER A 96 -7.31 5.90 15.54
N THR A 97 -6.78 4.84 14.93
CA THR A 97 -6.61 3.50 15.54
C THR A 97 -5.33 3.37 16.36
N GLY A 98 -4.43 4.37 16.28
CA GLY A 98 -3.08 4.32 16.83
C GLY A 98 -2.03 3.70 15.89
N ALA A 99 -2.43 3.17 14.74
CA ALA A 99 -1.50 2.70 13.71
C ALA A 99 -0.85 3.87 12.93
N SER A 100 0.31 3.59 12.31
CA SER A 100 0.98 4.56 11.43
C SER A 100 0.45 4.47 9.99
N PHE A 101 0.40 5.61 9.31
CA PHE A 101 0.00 5.70 7.90
C PHE A 101 1.11 6.28 7.02
N LEU A 102 1.29 5.68 5.85
CA LEU A 102 2.17 6.17 4.79
C LEU A 102 1.44 6.04 3.45
N GLU A 103 1.39 7.11 2.67
CA GLU A 103 1.09 6.98 1.25
C GLU A 103 2.39 6.77 0.48
N ALA A 104 2.35 5.93 -0.54
CA ALA A 104 3.50 5.57 -1.35
C ALA A 104 3.09 5.24 -2.80
N PRO A 105 2.34 6.12 -3.51
CA PRO A 105 1.99 5.89 -4.90
C PRO A 105 3.23 5.67 -5.77
N VAL A 106 3.09 4.85 -6.80
CA VAL A 106 4.21 4.39 -7.62
C VAL A 106 4.19 4.94 -9.04
N SER A 107 5.37 5.22 -9.59
CA SER A 107 5.59 5.37 -11.03
C SER A 107 6.29 4.13 -11.59
N GLY A 108 5.86 3.71 -12.79
CA GLY A 108 6.16 2.39 -13.35
C GLY A 108 4.88 1.58 -13.56
N SER A 109 4.82 0.84 -14.67
CA SER A 109 3.67 0.00 -15.02
C SER A 109 3.94 -1.47 -14.65
N LYS A 110 3.31 -2.40 -15.35
CA LYS A 110 3.39 -3.83 -15.07
C LYS A 110 4.83 -4.38 -15.07
N LYS A 111 5.61 -4.13 -16.13
CA LYS A 111 6.98 -4.67 -16.23
C LYS A 111 7.90 -4.17 -15.11
N PRO A 112 7.98 -2.86 -14.81
CA PRO A 112 8.70 -2.39 -13.62
C PRO A 112 8.20 -3.00 -12.30
N ALA A 113 6.89 -3.25 -12.15
CA ALA A 113 6.36 -3.89 -10.94
C ALA A 113 6.74 -5.37 -10.81
N GLU A 114 6.91 -6.07 -11.92
CA GLU A 114 7.39 -7.46 -11.97
C GLU A 114 8.89 -7.53 -11.66
N ASP A 115 9.67 -6.58 -12.18
CA ASP A 115 11.11 -6.53 -12.03
C ASP A 115 11.58 -5.93 -10.70
N GLY A 116 10.67 -5.36 -9.90
CA GLY A 116 11.03 -4.64 -8.67
C GLY A 116 11.73 -3.32 -8.93
N LEU A 117 11.33 -2.62 -9.98
CA LEU A 117 11.95 -1.37 -10.46
C LEU A 117 10.99 -0.17 -10.38
N LEU A 118 10.04 -0.18 -9.43
CA LEU A 118 9.10 0.91 -9.25
C LEU A 118 9.78 2.15 -8.66
N ILE A 119 9.20 3.32 -8.93
CA ILE A 119 9.58 4.57 -8.27
C ILE A 119 8.50 4.90 -7.24
N PHE A 120 8.83 4.89 -5.95
CA PHE A 120 7.88 5.23 -4.89
C PHE A 120 7.91 6.73 -4.57
N LEU A 121 6.73 7.35 -4.51
CA LEU A 121 6.53 8.77 -4.20
C LEU A 121 5.89 8.87 -2.81
N THR A 122 6.70 8.73 -1.77
CA THR A 122 6.20 8.49 -0.40
C THR A 122 5.99 9.77 0.41
N SER A 123 4.98 9.77 1.28
CA SER A 123 4.67 10.87 2.20
C SER A 123 3.86 10.36 3.39
N GLY A 124 3.91 11.08 4.50
CA GLY A 124 3.27 10.71 5.77
C GLY A 124 4.28 10.35 6.85
N ASP A 125 4.01 9.30 7.61
CA ASP A 125 4.79 8.95 8.80
C ASP A 125 6.26 8.62 8.46
N LYS A 126 7.19 9.47 8.92
CA LYS A 126 8.63 9.31 8.68
C LYS A 126 9.21 8.07 9.36
N SER A 127 8.67 7.67 10.51
CA SER A 127 9.10 6.48 11.25
C SER A 127 8.66 5.21 10.50
N LEU A 128 7.42 5.18 10.00
CA LEU A 128 6.92 4.09 9.16
C LEU A 128 7.72 3.99 7.87
N TYR A 129 7.99 5.12 7.19
CA TYR A 129 8.83 5.18 5.99
C TYR A 129 10.20 4.51 6.21
N LYS A 130 10.87 4.78 7.33
CA LYS A 130 12.14 4.14 7.68
C LYS A 130 11.97 2.64 7.97
N ARG A 131 10.90 2.28 8.70
CA ARG A 131 10.62 0.89 9.09
C ARG A 131 10.32 -0.01 7.89
N VAL A 132 9.56 0.48 6.91
CA VAL A 132 9.18 -0.30 5.73
C VAL A 132 10.21 -0.26 4.61
N ALA A 133 11.34 0.44 4.79
CA ALA A 133 12.40 0.56 3.79
C ALA A 133 12.85 -0.81 3.21
N PRO A 134 13.11 -1.86 4.01
CA PRO A 134 13.50 -3.17 3.46
C PRO A 134 12.40 -3.84 2.62
N LEU A 135 11.12 -3.54 2.89
CA LEU A 135 9.98 -4.04 2.12
C LEU A 135 9.84 -3.29 0.79
N LEU A 136 10.12 -1.99 0.78
CA LEU A 136 10.13 -1.18 -0.44
C LEU A 136 11.36 -1.49 -1.31
N ASP A 137 12.53 -1.74 -0.71
CA ASP A 137 13.81 -2.02 -1.39
C ASP A 137 13.70 -3.18 -2.40
N VAL A 138 12.88 -4.20 -2.12
CA VAL A 138 12.70 -5.36 -3.02
C VAL A 138 11.69 -5.11 -4.15
N MET A 139 11.01 -3.96 -4.13
CA MET A 139 10.01 -3.54 -5.11
C MET A 139 10.42 -2.28 -5.88
N GLU A 140 11.50 -1.61 -5.49
CA GLU A 140 11.85 -0.28 -5.98
C GLU A 140 13.16 -0.23 -6.78
N LYS A 141 13.19 0.68 -7.75
CA LYS A 141 14.42 1.25 -8.33
C LYS A 141 14.87 2.48 -7.53
N SER A 142 13.92 3.24 -6.98
CA SER A 142 14.17 4.46 -6.21
C SER A 142 12.93 4.85 -5.41
N ARG A 143 13.12 5.52 -4.27
CA ARG A 143 12.04 6.14 -3.50
C ARG A 143 12.35 7.57 -3.10
N PHE A 144 11.31 8.38 -3.04
CA PHE A 144 11.37 9.77 -2.60
C PHE A 144 10.48 9.96 -1.37
N TYR A 145 10.93 10.74 -0.39
CA TYR A 145 10.10 11.16 0.74
C TYR A 145 9.72 12.64 0.57
N LEU A 146 8.43 12.88 0.41
CA LEU A 146 7.85 14.15 -0.04
C LEU A 146 7.17 14.93 1.10
N GLY A 147 7.39 14.52 2.35
CA GLY A 147 6.85 15.21 3.52
C GLY A 147 5.44 14.73 3.86
N ASP A 148 4.51 15.68 4.03
CA ASP A 148 3.18 15.43 4.58
C ASP A 148 2.26 14.65 3.63
N VAL A 149 1.27 13.96 4.21
CA VAL A 149 0.25 13.22 3.47
C VAL A 149 -0.46 14.13 2.47
N GLY A 150 -0.57 13.64 1.23
CA GLY A 150 -1.12 14.34 0.07
C GLY A 150 -0.05 14.78 -0.92
N ASN A 151 1.21 14.96 -0.50
CA ASN A 151 2.28 15.40 -1.40
C ASN A 151 2.67 14.32 -2.42
N GLY A 152 2.65 13.05 -2.01
CA GLY A 152 2.92 11.89 -2.87
C GLY A 152 1.82 11.66 -3.87
N ALA A 153 0.56 11.74 -3.42
CA ALA A 153 -0.61 11.74 -4.31
C ALA A 153 -0.52 12.88 -5.34
N ALA A 154 -0.25 14.11 -4.90
CA ALA A 154 -0.11 15.26 -5.80
C ALA A 154 1.01 15.06 -6.84
N MET A 155 2.20 14.63 -6.40
CA MET A 155 3.31 14.35 -7.29
C MET A 155 2.97 13.26 -8.31
N LYS A 156 2.30 12.19 -7.87
CA LYS A 156 1.89 11.09 -8.75
C LYS A 156 0.95 11.58 -9.86
N LEU A 157 -0.02 12.44 -9.53
CA LEU A 157 -0.95 13.00 -10.50
C LEU A 157 -0.25 13.93 -11.50
N VAL A 158 0.70 14.75 -11.04
CA VAL A 158 1.52 15.59 -11.93
C VAL A 158 2.32 14.72 -12.91
N VAL A 159 2.97 13.65 -12.42
CA VAL A 159 3.72 12.70 -13.27
C VAL A 159 2.81 12.05 -14.31
N ASN A 160 1.63 11.56 -13.90
CA ASN A 160 0.68 10.94 -14.82
C ASN A 160 0.16 11.92 -15.88
N MET A 161 -0.16 13.15 -15.48
CA MET A 161 -0.61 14.21 -16.38
C MET A 161 0.43 14.48 -17.49
N VAL A 162 1.71 14.58 -17.13
CA VAL A 162 2.80 14.77 -18.12
C VAL A 162 2.96 13.55 -19.03
N MET A 163 2.67 12.35 -18.53
CA MET A 163 2.70 11.11 -19.32
C MET A 163 1.46 10.92 -20.21
N GLY A 164 0.46 11.80 -20.14
CA GLY A 164 -0.80 11.69 -20.88
C GLY A 164 -1.68 10.53 -20.40
N ARG A 165 -1.69 10.27 -19.09
CA ARG A 165 -2.46 9.20 -18.43
C ARG A 165 -3.28 9.72 -17.27
#